data_AF-A0AA88GRD1-F1
#
_entry.id   AF-A0AA88GRD1-F1
#
_cell.length_a   1.000
_cell.length_b   1.000
_cell.length_c   1.000
_cell.angle_alpha   90.00
_cell.angle_beta   90.00
_cell.angle_gamma   90.00
#
_symmetry.space_group_name_H-M   'P 1'
#
loop_
_entity.id
_entity.type
_entity.pdbx_description
1 polymer ?
#
loop_
_entity_poly.entity_id
_entity_poly.type
_entity_poly.pdbx_seq_one_letter_code
_entity_poly.pdbx_strand_id
1 'polypeptide(L)'
;MGNYFKVNSSTKPEIPKLPKELLEELEKRHYKFFCTEFNARIDQFVNASQVTNIAALRFNPFKKTIVELFCSDPESGAMTFRDFLDMCSVFSPKAPREAKIIVIFMIFTATSKDNLLRQSDIENVIGRLVGDNMKTTIDVKDKKEISSISGAAACVMKEADLDDSGEISYKEFQRLCMQFREFDNYVFTVV
;
A
#
# COMPACT_ATOMS: atom_id res chain seq x y z
N MET A 1 23.07 -6.81 21.39
CA MET A 1 22.11 -5.97 22.14
C MET A 1 21.04 -5.53 21.15
N GLY A 2 19.90 -6.20 21.17
CA GLY A 2 18.82 -5.96 20.21
C GLY A 2 18.14 -4.63 20.51
N ASN A 3 18.16 -3.72 19.55
CA ASN A 3 17.35 -2.52 19.60
C ASN A 3 15.89 -2.92 19.39
N TYR A 4 15.18 -3.11 20.50
CA TYR A 4 13.73 -3.17 20.51
C TYR A 4 13.19 -1.81 20.07
N PHE A 5 12.77 -1.72 18.81
CA PHE A 5 11.91 -0.64 18.35
C PHE A 5 10.65 -0.64 19.22
N LYS A 6 10.52 0.37 20.09
CA LYS A 6 9.26 0.70 20.75
C LYS A 6 8.30 1.16 19.66
N VAL A 7 7.42 0.26 19.23
CA VAL A 7 6.24 0.65 18.45
C VAL A 7 5.29 1.30 19.44
N ASN A 8 5.39 2.62 19.59
CA ASN A 8 4.37 3.39 20.30
C ASN A 8 3.09 3.34 19.45
N SER A 9 1.98 2.99 20.09
CA SER A 9 0.62 2.84 19.53
C SER A 9 -0.02 4.15 19.02
N SER A 10 0.78 5.13 18.59
CA SER A 10 0.30 6.44 18.14
C SER A 10 1.18 7.08 17.06
N THR A 11 2.26 6.43 16.63
CA THR A 11 3.16 6.95 15.59
C THR A 11 3.13 6.02 14.39
N LYS A 12 2.49 6.47 13.31
CA LYS A 12 2.58 5.90 11.97
C LYS A 12 4.04 5.48 11.70
N PRO A 13 4.32 4.25 11.23
CA PRO A 13 5.68 3.83 10.92
C PRO A 13 6.31 4.83 9.95
N GLU A 14 7.50 5.33 10.28
CA GLU A 14 8.18 6.30 9.42
C GLU A 14 8.61 5.60 8.13
N ILE A 15 8.11 6.09 6.99
CA ILE A 15 8.41 5.51 5.69
C ILE A 15 9.83 5.92 5.30
N PRO A 16 10.78 4.98 5.10
CA PRO A 16 12.11 5.30 4.62
C PRO A 16 12.05 6.06 3.30
N LYS A 17 12.69 7.22 3.25
CA LYS A 17 12.72 8.07 2.06
C LYS A 17 13.79 7.60 1.07
N LEU A 18 13.58 7.92 -0.21
CA LEU A 18 14.62 7.78 -1.22
C LEU A 18 15.87 8.60 -0.85
N PRO A 19 17.07 8.14 -1.23
CA PRO A 19 18.28 8.96 -1.22
C PRO A 19 18.04 10.31 -1.92
N LYS A 20 18.64 11.38 -1.39
CA LYS A 20 18.41 12.77 -1.87
C LYS A 20 18.56 12.91 -3.39
N GLU A 21 19.60 12.31 -3.96
CA GLU A 21 19.88 12.36 -5.40
C GLU A 21 18.74 11.76 -6.24
N LEU A 22 18.18 10.64 -5.80
CA LEU A 22 17.05 9.99 -6.46
C LEU A 22 15.75 10.76 -6.27
N LEU A 23 15.59 11.40 -5.12
CA LEU A 23 14.45 12.27 -4.86
C LEU A 23 14.50 13.51 -5.77
N GLU A 24 15.66 14.15 -5.93
CA GLU A 24 15.82 15.29 -6.84
C GLU A 24 15.58 14.91 -8.32
N GLU A 25 16.02 13.72 -8.74
CA GLU A 25 15.72 13.17 -10.07
C GLU A 25 14.21 12.99 -10.26
N LEU A 26 13.54 12.41 -9.25
CA LEU A 26 12.11 12.18 -9.24
C LEU A 26 11.33 13.51 -9.29
N GLU A 27 11.77 14.50 -8.50
CA GLU A 27 11.22 15.85 -8.46
C GLU A 27 11.26 16.52 -9.83
N LYS A 28 12.41 16.51 -10.51
CA LYS A 28 12.55 17.09 -11.85
C LYS A 28 11.63 16.41 -12.88
N ARG A 29 11.53 15.09 -12.84
CA ARG A 29 10.66 14.31 -13.74
C ARG A 29 9.18 14.62 -13.49
N HIS A 30 8.76 14.60 -12.22
CA HIS A 30 7.35 14.70 -11.85
C HIS A 30 6.86 16.15 -11.77
N TYR A 31 7.74 17.14 -11.67
CA TYR A 31 7.37 18.55 -11.73
C TYR A 31 6.63 18.87 -13.04
N LYS A 32 7.22 18.49 -14.17
CA LYS A 32 6.60 18.73 -15.48
C LYS A 32 5.26 18.01 -15.60
N PHE A 33 5.23 16.74 -15.17
CA PHE A 33 4.01 15.92 -15.18
C PHE A 33 2.90 16.56 -14.32
N PHE A 34 3.22 16.97 -13.09
CA PHE A 34 2.25 17.58 -12.17
C PHE A 34 1.64 18.84 -12.77
N CYS A 35 2.47 19.72 -13.32
CA CYS A 35 2.01 20.97 -13.94
C CYS A 35 1.11 20.72 -15.16
N THR A 36 1.43 19.73 -16.00
CA THR A 36 0.66 19.45 -17.22
C THR A 36 -0.60 18.63 -16.96
N GLU A 37 -0.52 17.60 -16.11
CA GLU A 37 -1.61 16.65 -15.89
C GLU A 37 -2.71 17.27 -15.03
N PHE A 38 -2.32 18.02 -14.00
CA PHE A 38 -3.28 18.62 -13.08
C PHE A 38 -3.63 20.07 -13.42
N ASN A 39 -2.96 20.67 -14.41
CA ASN A 39 -3.06 22.09 -14.75
C ASN A 39 -2.89 22.98 -13.51
N ALA A 40 -1.94 22.61 -12.65
CA ALA A 40 -1.70 23.22 -11.35
C ALA A 40 -0.24 23.66 -11.23
N ARG A 41 0.00 24.76 -10.53
CA ARG A 41 1.37 25.15 -10.14
C ARG A 41 1.83 24.36 -8.92
N ILE A 42 3.14 24.33 -8.68
CA ILE A 42 3.75 23.63 -7.54
C ILE A 42 3.25 24.09 -6.17
N ASP A 43 2.84 25.36 -6.06
CA ASP A 43 2.28 26.00 -4.87
C ASP A 43 0.77 25.77 -4.71
N GLN A 44 0.13 25.11 -5.68
CA GLN A 44 -1.30 24.84 -5.68
C GLN A 44 -1.59 23.42 -5.24
N PHE A 45 -2.77 23.26 -4.65
CA PHE A 45 -3.32 21.96 -4.30
C PHE A 45 -3.98 21.31 -5.52
N VAL A 46 -3.92 19.98 -5.57
CA VAL A 46 -4.66 19.16 -6.52
C VAL A 46 -5.65 18.27 -5.77
N ASN A 47 -6.83 18.07 -6.33
CA ASN A 47 -7.85 17.28 -5.67
C ASN A 47 -7.50 15.78 -5.73
N ALA A 48 -7.82 15.05 -4.66
CA ALA A 48 -7.69 13.59 -4.61
C ALA A 48 -8.37 12.89 -5.81
N SER A 49 -9.49 13.41 -6.29
CA SER A 49 -10.17 12.89 -7.49
C SER A 49 -9.32 13.00 -8.76
N GLN A 50 -8.52 14.06 -8.90
CA GLN A 50 -7.59 14.20 -10.02
C GLN A 50 -6.44 13.19 -9.90
N VAL A 51 -5.86 13.06 -8.71
CA VAL A 51 -4.75 12.14 -8.45
C VAL A 51 -5.18 10.68 -8.62
N THR A 52 -6.37 10.30 -8.16
CA THR A 52 -6.91 8.94 -8.35
C THR A 52 -7.23 8.61 -9.82
N ASN A 53 -7.29 9.58 -10.71
CA ASN A 53 -7.60 9.40 -12.13
C ASN A 53 -6.36 9.35 -13.04
N ILE A 54 -5.15 9.57 -12.51
CA ILE A 54 -3.93 9.42 -13.30
C ILE A 54 -3.80 7.99 -13.83
N ALA A 55 -3.11 7.85 -14.97
CA ALA A 55 -2.97 6.55 -15.65
C ALA A 55 -2.45 5.43 -14.73
N ALA A 56 -1.56 5.76 -13.80
CA ALA A 56 -0.96 4.81 -12.85
C ALA A 56 -1.92 4.33 -11.74
N LEU A 57 -2.95 5.09 -11.37
CA LEU A 57 -3.85 4.77 -10.25
C LEU A 57 -5.29 4.49 -10.64
N ARG A 58 -5.75 4.90 -11.84
CA ARG A 58 -7.18 4.84 -12.22
C ARG A 58 -7.83 3.47 -12.07
N PHE A 59 -7.08 2.39 -12.31
CA PHE A 59 -7.54 1.00 -12.18
C PHE A 59 -7.08 0.30 -10.88
N ASN A 60 -6.36 1.01 -10.02
CA ASN A 60 -5.90 0.46 -8.75
C ASN A 60 -7.08 0.41 -7.75
N PRO A 61 -7.42 -0.75 -7.19
CA PRO A 61 -8.55 -0.88 -6.25
C PRO A 61 -8.31 -0.18 -4.90
N PHE A 62 -7.05 0.17 -4.59
CA PHE A 62 -6.66 0.91 -3.40
C PHE A 62 -6.39 2.40 -3.67
N LYS A 63 -6.68 2.92 -4.87
CA LYS A 63 -6.33 4.31 -5.26
C LYS A 63 -6.78 5.38 -4.26
N LYS A 64 -7.98 5.25 -3.68
CA LYS A 64 -8.48 6.20 -2.67
C LYS A 64 -7.65 6.13 -1.39
N THR A 65 -7.45 4.92 -0.87
CA THR A 65 -6.65 4.67 0.33
C THR A 65 -5.19 5.12 0.15
N ILE A 66 -4.61 4.92 -1.03
CA ILE A 66 -3.26 5.41 -1.36
C ILE A 66 -3.23 6.94 -1.27
N VAL A 67 -4.17 7.63 -1.92
CA VAL A 67 -4.22 9.10 -1.89
C VAL A 67 -4.43 9.63 -0.48
N GLU A 68 -5.39 9.06 0.27
CA GLU A 68 -5.66 9.42 1.68
C GLU A 68 -4.42 9.20 2.57
N LEU A 69 -3.63 8.17 2.30
CA LEU A 69 -2.43 7.85 3.09
C LEU A 69 -1.32 8.91 2.98
N PHE A 70 -1.19 9.54 1.80
CA PHE A 70 -0.15 10.53 1.50
C PHE A 70 -0.66 11.98 1.55
N CYS A 71 -1.97 12.19 1.58
CA CYS A 71 -2.56 13.51 1.66
C CYS A 71 -2.25 14.16 3.01
N SER A 72 -1.67 15.37 2.98
CA SER A 72 -1.42 16.15 4.21
C SER A 72 -2.71 16.64 4.87
N ASP A 73 -3.78 16.83 4.10
CA ASP A 73 -5.12 17.16 4.59
C ASP A 73 -6.15 16.14 4.09
N PRO A 74 -6.40 15.07 4.85
CA PRO A 74 -7.37 14.04 4.48
C PRO A 74 -8.82 14.55 4.44
N GLU A 75 -9.17 15.62 5.16
CA GLU A 75 -10.55 16.14 5.21
C GLU A 75 -10.91 16.90 3.93
N SER A 76 -9.99 17.72 3.42
CA SER A 76 -10.18 18.37 2.11
C SER A 76 -9.86 17.47 0.92
N GLY A 77 -9.04 16.43 1.13
CA GLY A 77 -8.50 15.59 0.06
C GLY A 77 -7.58 16.37 -0.88
N ALA A 78 -7.05 17.51 -0.43
CA ALA A 78 -6.17 18.38 -1.19
C ALA A 78 -4.71 17.92 -1.04
N MET A 79 -4.10 17.50 -2.14
CA MET A 79 -2.70 17.09 -2.16
C MET A 79 -1.81 18.22 -2.64
N THR A 80 -0.69 18.43 -1.95
CA THR A 80 0.40 19.29 -2.43
C THR A 80 1.29 18.54 -3.43
N PHE A 81 2.16 19.26 -4.15
CA PHE A 81 3.21 18.61 -4.93
C PHE A 81 4.12 17.73 -4.06
N ARG A 82 4.38 18.13 -2.80
CA ARG A 82 5.18 17.33 -1.87
C ARG A 82 4.51 16.00 -1.55
N ASP A 83 3.21 16.01 -1.26
CA ASP A 83 2.42 14.79 -1.01
C ASP A 83 2.45 13.85 -2.22
N PHE A 84 2.28 14.42 -3.41
CA PHE A 84 2.35 13.68 -4.67
C PHE A 84 3.73 13.05 -4.88
N LEU A 85 4.81 13.78 -4.59
CA LEU A 85 6.18 13.26 -4.67
C LEU A 85 6.46 12.18 -3.64
N ASP A 86 6.00 12.36 -2.40
CA ASP A 86 6.17 11.35 -1.35
C ASP A 86 5.44 10.06 -1.73
N MET A 87 4.24 10.15 -2.31
CA MET A 87 3.53 9.02 -2.91
C MET A 87 4.36 8.35 -4.03
N CYS A 88 4.81 9.11 -5.03
CA CYS A 88 5.63 8.58 -6.13
C CYS A 88 6.95 7.96 -5.65
N SER A 89 7.53 8.49 -4.56
CA SER A 89 8.82 8.04 -4.04
C SER A 89 8.78 6.60 -3.55
N VAL A 90 7.67 6.16 -2.94
CA VAL A 90 7.51 4.80 -2.43
C VAL A 90 7.25 3.80 -3.54
N PHE A 91 6.49 4.20 -4.56
CA PHE A 91 6.19 3.34 -5.71
C PHE A 91 7.27 3.35 -6.80
N SER A 92 8.37 4.06 -6.55
CA SER A 92 9.55 4.03 -7.42
C SER A 92 10.18 2.64 -7.43
N PRO A 93 10.64 2.14 -8.58
CA PRO A 93 11.45 0.91 -8.65
C PRO A 93 12.69 0.98 -7.75
N LYS A 94 13.25 2.19 -7.56
CA LYS A 94 14.45 2.43 -6.75
C LYS A 94 14.14 2.57 -5.24
N ALA A 95 12.87 2.50 -4.83
CA ALA A 95 12.48 2.62 -3.43
C ALA A 95 12.98 1.41 -2.61
N PRO A 96 13.46 1.62 -1.37
CA PRO A 96 13.78 0.52 -0.47
C PRO A 96 12.56 -0.40 -0.30
N ARG A 97 12.79 -1.71 -0.35
CA ARG A 97 11.74 -2.71 -0.17
C ARG A 97 10.95 -2.51 1.12
N GLU A 98 11.63 -2.11 2.20
CA GLU A 98 11.02 -1.81 3.49
C GLU A 98 9.99 -0.66 3.41
N ALA A 99 10.27 0.39 2.63
CA ALA A 99 9.32 1.49 2.43
C ALA A 99 8.04 1.02 1.73
N LYS A 100 8.18 0.13 0.73
CA LYS A 100 7.03 -0.48 0.05
C LYS A 100 6.21 -1.35 1.01
N ILE A 101 6.88 -2.18 1.82
CA ILE A 101 6.22 -3.06 2.81
C ILE A 101 5.41 -2.23 3.81
N ILE A 102 5.98 -1.16 4.36
CA ILE A 102 5.29 -0.26 5.29
C ILE A 102 4.03 0.29 4.65
N VAL A 103 4.13 0.83 3.44
CA VAL A 103 2.98 1.45 2.77
C VAL A 103 1.91 0.43 2.42
N ILE A 104 2.27 -0.78 1.98
CA ILE A 104 1.29 -1.84 1.72
C ILE A 104 0.59 -2.25 3.02
N PHE A 105 1.33 -2.42 4.11
CA PHE A 105 0.76 -2.74 5.41
C PHE A 105 -0.26 -1.67 5.83
N MET A 106 0.11 -0.39 5.71
CA MET A 106 -0.77 0.73 6.00
C MET A 106 -2.03 0.77 5.13
N ILE A 107 -1.93 0.41 3.86
CA ILE A 107 -3.09 0.31 2.96
C ILE A 107 -4.00 -0.84 3.42
N PHE A 108 -3.43 -1.98 3.79
CA PHE A 108 -4.20 -3.17 4.19
C PHE A 108 -4.85 -2.97 5.56
N THR A 109 -4.22 -2.22 6.48
CA THR A 109 -4.77 -1.89 7.80
C THR A 109 -5.58 -0.59 7.82
N ALA A 110 -5.91 0.01 6.68
CA ALA A 110 -6.57 1.33 6.65
C ALA A 110 -7.95 1.34 7.36
N THR A 111 -8.61 0.19 7.45
CA THR A 111 -9.88 0.01 8.19
C THR A 111 -9.69 -0.38 9.66
N SER A 112 -8.46 -0.68 10.06
CA SER A 112 -8.11 -1.16 11.39
C SER A 112 -7.84 0.02 12.33
N LYS A 113 -8.23 -0.12 13.60
CA LYS A 113 -8.03 0.92 14.62
C LYS A 113 -6.66 0.86 15.28
N ASP A 114 -6.01 -0.31 15.24
CA ASP A 114 -4.76 -0.61 15.95
C ASP A 114 -3.61 -0.98 15.02
N ASN A 115 -3.81 -0.87 13.71
CA ASN A 115 -2.85 -1.29 12.68
C ASN A 115 -2.46 -2.77 12.80
N LEU A 116 -3.40 -3.62 13.19
CA LEU A 116 -3.27 -5.07 13.13
C LEU A 116 -4.14 -5.60 11.99
N LEU A 117 -3.59 -6.57 11.24
CA LEU A 117 -4.31 -7.24 10.16
C LEU A 117 -5.06 -8.43 10.72
N ARG A 118 -6.38 -8.41 10.57
CA ARG A 118 -7.24 -9.55 10.91
C ARG A 118 -7.68 -10.26 9.66
N GLN A 119 -8.23 -11.46 9.82
CA GLN A 119 -8.77 -12.22 8.69
C GLN A 119 -9.74 -11.38 7.85
N SER A 120 -10.61 -10.57 8.47
CA SER A 120 -11.54 -9.69 7.77
C SER A 120 -10.87 -8.62 6.90
N ASP A 121 -9.71 -8.10 7.34
CA ASP A 121 -8.95 -7.12 6.55
C ASP A 121 -8.34 -7.79 5.31
N ILE A 122 -7.83 -9.01 5.47
CA ILE A 122 -7.30 -9.82 4.35
C ILE A 122 -8.42 -10.17 3.38
N GLU A 123 -9.60 -10.56 3.87
CA GLU A 123 -10.77 -10.82 3.04
C GLU A 123 -11.16 -9.58 2.22
N ASN A 124 -11.11 -8.39 2.81
CA ASN A 124 -11.35 -7.13 2.11
C ASN A 124 -10.29 -6.86 1.03
N VAL A 125 -9.01 -7.06 1.35
CA VAL A 125 -7.89 -6.92 0.40
C VAL A 125 -8.06 -7.88 -0.79
N ILE A 126 -8.30 -9.16 -0.53
CA ILE A 126 -8.52 -10.18 -1.56
C ILE A 126 -9.76 -9.83 -2.38
N GLY A 127 -10.86 -9.45 -1.74
CA GLY A 127 -12.10 -9.04 -2.41
C GLY A 127 -11.89 -7.85 -3.34
N ARG A 128 -11.09 -6.87 -2.94
CA ARG A 128 -10.72 -5.72 -3.78
C ARG A 128 -9.83 -6.09 -4.96
N LEU A 129 -8.94 -7.05 -4.80
CA LEU A 129 -8.04 -7.52 -5.86
C LEU A 129 -8.78 -8.36 -6.91
N VAL A 130 -9.70 -9.22 -6.47
CA VAL A 130 -10.48 -10.08 -7.37
C VAL A 130 -11.66 -9.30 -7.99
N GLY A 131 -12.18 -8.28 -7.30
CA GLY A 131 -13.33 -7.50 -7.72
C GLY A 131 -14.59 -8.36 -7.88
N ASP A 132 -15.47 -7.96 -8.80
CA ASP A 132 -16.71 -8.69 -9.12
C ASP A 132 -16.47 -10.05 -9.82
N ASN A 133 -15.22 -10.39 -10.16
CA ASN A 133 -14.87 -11.63 -10.86
C ASN A 133 -14.96 -12.89 -9.97
N MET A 134 -15.33 -12.75 -8.69
CA MET A 134 -15.72 -13.86 -7.81
C MET A 134 -17.12 -14.43 -8.12
N LYS A 135 -17.54 -14.38 -9.39
CA LYS A 135 -18.64 -15.18 -9.95
C LYS A 135 -18.14 -16.23 -10.96
N THR A 136 -16.92 -16.72 -10.83
CA THR A 136 -16.55 -17.95 -11.57
C THR A 136 -15.67 -18.82 -10.70
N THR A 137 -16.26 -19.92 -10.22
CA THR A 137 -15.69 -21.27 -10.34
C THR A 137 -14.24 -21.28 -10.82
N ILE A 138 -13.30 -21.16 -9.88
CA ILE A 138 -11.97 -21.71 -10.12
C ILE A 138 -12.12 -23.19 -9.79
N ASP A 139 -12.14 -24.02 -10.84
CA ASP A 139 -12.04 -25.47 -10.77
C ASP A 139 -10.72 -25.88 -10.11
N VAL A 140 -10.61 -25.72 -8.78
CA VAL A 140 -9.53 -26.30 -7.99
C VAL A 140 -10.05 -27.62 -7.45
N LYS A 141 -9.98 -28.67 -8.27
CA LYS A 141 -10.42 -30.03 -7.90
C LYS A 141 -9.77 -30.57 -6.62
N ASP A 142 -8.68 -29.97 -6.13
CA ASP A 142 -7.88 -30.52 -5.02
C ASP A 142 -7.70 -29.58 -3.80
N LYS A 143 -8.30 -28.38 -3.75
CA LYS A 143 -8.19 -27.47 -2.58
C LYS A 143 -9.49 -26.73 -2.28
N LYS A 144 -10.46 -27.44 -1.71
CA LYS A 144 -11.77 -26.91 -1.26
C LYS A 144 -11.67 -25.70 -0.32
N GLU A 145 -10.55 -25.52 0.38
CA GLU A 145 -10.38 -24.40 1.32
C GLU A 145 -10.04 -23.07 0.63
N ILE A 146 -9.57 -23.04 -0.63
CA ILE A 146 -9.19 -21.77 -1.30
C ILE A 146 -10.30 -21.27 -2.25
N SER A 147 -11.41 -22.00 -2.36
CA SER A 147 -12.50 -21.67 -3.28
C SER A 147 -13.36 -20.47 -2.85
N SER A 148 -13.06 -19.84 -1.71
CA SER A 148 -13.73 -18.64 -1.22
C SER A 148 -12.70 -17.61 -0.75
N ILE A 149 -13.10 -16.33 -0.74
CA ILE A 149 -12.30 -15.24 -0.19
C ILE A 149 -11.90 -15.55 1.26
N SER A 150 -12.85 -16.05 2.05
CA SER A 150 -12.64 -16.38 3.46
C SER A 150 -11.63 -17.50 3.66
N GLY A 151 -11.72 -18.55 2.84
CA GLY A 151 -10.80 -19.66 2.94
C GLY A 151 -9.39 -19.34 2.43
N ALA A 152 -9.26 -18.47 1.41
CA ALA A 152 -7.99 -17.89 1.01
C ALA A 152 -7.37 -17.03 2.13
N ALA A 153 -8.17 -16.20 2.78
CA ALA A 153 -7.73 -15.40 3.92
C ALA A 153 -7.27 -16.27 5.11
N ALA A 154 -8.00 -17.35 5.41
CA ALA A 154 -7.62 -18.30 6.45
C ALA A 154 -6.26 -18.97 6.17
N CYS A 155 -5.98 -19.30 4.91
CA CYS A 155 -4.66 -19.81 4.51
C CYS A 155 -3.54 -18.78 4.72
N VAL A 156 -3.80 -17.50 4.44
CA VAL A 156 -2.84 -16.42 4.71
C VAL A 156 -2.60 -16.27 6.21
N MET A 157 -3.67 -16.27 7.02
CA MET A 157 -3.56 -16.20 8.49
C MET A 157 -2.68 -17.31 9.03
N LYS A 158 -2.92 -18.56 8.62
CA LYS A 158 -2.15 -19.73 9.08
C LYS A 158 -0.64 -19.65 8.81
N GLU A 159 -0.23 -18.93 7.77
CA GLU A 159 1.19 -18.77 7.40
C GLU A 159 1.83 -17.53 8.06
N ALA A 160 1.03 -16.50 8.28
CA ALA A 160 1.49 -15.19 8.72
C ALA A 160 1.47 -15.03 10.24
N ASP A 161 0.39 -15.46 10.89
CA ASP A 161 0.18 -15.43 12.34
C ASP A 161 1.00 -16.54 12.99
N LEU A 162 2.19 -16.20 13.49
CA LEU A 162 3.13 -17.18 14.02
C LEU A 162 2.88 -17.53 15.49
N ASP A 163 2.18 -16.67 16.21
CA ASP A 163 1.89 -16.83 17.62
C ASP A 163 0.44 -17.24 17.92
N ASP A 164 -0.34 -17.54 16.87
CA ASP A 164 -1.75 -17.95 16.92
C ASP A 164 -2.61 -16.92 17.68
N SER A 165 -2.26 -15.63 17.58
CA SER A 165 -2.99 -14.55 18.25
C SER A 165 -4.30 -14.18 17.55
N GLY A 166 -4.48 -14.62 16.30
CA GLY A 166 -5.58 -14.24 15.41
C GLY A 166 -5.37 -12.89 14.71
N GLU A 167 -4.21 -12.27 14.88
CA GLU A 167 -3.89 -10.93 14.39
C GLU A 167 -2.46 -10.88 13.84
N ILE A 168 -2.25 -10.34 12.65
CA ILE A 168 -0.91 -10.23 12.06
C ILE A 168 -0.36 -8.83 12.38
N SER A 169 0.74 -8.82 13.12
CA SER A 169 1.52 -7.61 13.41
C SER A 169 2.36 -7.15 12.20
N TYR A 170 2.82 -5.90 12.22
CA TYR A 170 3.75 -5.40 11.19
C TYR A 170 5.01 -6.27 11.05
N LYS A 171 5.54 -6.82 12.16
CA LYS A 171 6.77 -7.64 12.12
C LYS A 171 6.55 -8.96 11.39
N GLU A 172 5.41 -9.60 11.61
CA GLU A 172 5.04 -10.83 10.92
C GLU A 172 4.79 -10.58 9.44
N PHE A 173 4.06 -9.51 9.14
CA PHE A 173 3.84 -9.07 7.76
C PHE A 173 5.15 -8.74 7.05
N GLN A 174 6.06 -8.01 7.70
CA GLN A 174 7.37 -7.67 7.18
C GLN A 174 8.20 -8.93 6.92
N ARG A 175 8.25 -9.87 7.87
CA ARG A 175 8.95 -11.15 7.71
C ARG A 175 8.46 -11.90 6.47
N LEU A 176 7.14 -12.05 6.33
CA LEU A 176 6.52 -12.73 5.20
C LEU A 176 6.86 -12.04 3.88
N CYS A 177 6.68 -10.72 3.83
CA CYS A 177 6.98 -9.94 2.63
C CYS A 177 8.46 -10.00 2.26
N MET A 178 9.40 -10.03 3.22
CA MET A 178 10.85 -10.09 2.95
C MET A 178 11.31 -11.43 2.39
N GLN A 179 10.62 -12.53 2.72
CA GLN A 179 10.93 -13.87 2.21
C GLN A 179 10.46 -14.08 0.76
N PHE A 180 9.48 -13.30 0.30
CA PHE A 180 8.89 -13.45 -1.02
C PHE A 180 9.78 -12.86 -2.13
N ARG A 181 10.56 -13.68 -2.84
CA ARG A 181 11.58 -13.18 -3.81
C ARG A 181 11.00 -12.25 -4.89
N GLU A 182 9.80 -12.52 -5.35
CA GLU A 182 9.16 -11.79 -6.44
C GLU A 182 8.33 -10.59 -5.96
N PHE A 183 8.44 -10.21 -4.68
CA PHE A 183 7.67 -9.11 -4.11
C PHE A 183 7.66 -7.84 -4.97
N ASP A 184 8.83 -7.39 -5.42
CA ASP A 184 8.94 -6.20 -6.26
C ASP A 184 8.22 -6.31 -7.62
N ASN A 185 7.95 -7.52 -8.13
CA ASN A 185 7.21 -7.73 -9.38
C ASN A 185 5.68 -7.61 -9.20
N TYR A 186 5.17 -7.84 -7.99
CA TYR A 186 3.73 -7.82 -7.70
C TYR A 186 3.29 -6.57 -6.94
N VAL A 187 4.22 -5.71 -6.53
CA VAL A 187 3.92 -4.43 -5.90
C VAL A 187 3.64 -3.37 -6.95
N PHE A 188 2.70 -2.48 -6.65
CA PHE A 188 2.36 -1.32 -7.47
C PHE A 188 3.63 -0.53 -7.79
N THR A 189 4.11 -0.65 -9.02
CA THR A 189 5.28 0.09 -9.48
C THR A 189 4.78 1.18 -10.40
N VAL A 190 5.14 2.44 -10.12
CA VAL A 190 4.83 3.57 -11.00
C VAL A 190 6.02 3.74 -11.95
N VAL A 191 5.74 3.75 -13.26
CA VAL A 191 6.74 3.86 -14.36
C VAL A 191 7.29 5.27 -14.47
#